data_AF-A0A814J9W4-F1
#
_entry.id   AF-A0A814J9W4-F1
#
_cell.length_a   1.000
_cell.length_b   1.000
_cell.length_c   1.000
_cell.angle_alpha   90.00
_cell.angle_beta   90.00
_cell.angle_gamma   90.00
#
_symmetry.space_group_name_H-M   'P 1'
#
loop_
_entity.id
_entity.type
_entity.pdbx_description
1 polymer ?
#
loop_
_entity_poly.entity_id
_entity_poly.type
_entity_poly.pdbx_seq_one_letter_code
_entity_poly.pdbx_strand_id
1 'polypeptide(L)'
;MTDFAKVFNIYSIESNQNQENENFNSEQIKQVNASINQDFSKHYVRIIIKIPQMRTKFNWRTFSRDAKSGLITQATYHETQVHFEFILNQGKPTELKYEYSSREPFRGPIEYNKSYLKYKDEYVIWFIHKSQPW
;
A
#
# COMPACT_ATOMS: atom_id res chain seq x y z
N MET A 1 42.39 -33.82 26.42
CA MET A 1 41.75 -34.29 25.17
C MET A 1 40.43 -33.55 25.03
N THR A 2 40.41 -32.63 24.07
CA THR A 2 39.33 -32.23 23.14
C THR A 2 37.88 -32.54 23.59
N ASP A 3 37.07 -31.56 24.03
CA ASP A 3 36.30 -30.55 23.28
C ASP A 3 34.95 -31.07 22.76
N PHE A 4 33.83 -30.47 23.20
CA PHE A 4 32.54 -30.43 22.48
C PHE A 4 31.65 -29.29 23.02
N ALA A 5 31.87 -28.11 22.43
CA ALA A 5 30.88 -27.24 21.79
C ALA A 5 29.51 -26.93 22.42
N LYS A 6 29.30 -25.61 22.62
CA LYS A 6 28.13 -24.77 22.24
C LYS A 6 26.76 -25.18 22.79
N VAL A 7 26.07 -24.31 23.54
CA VAL A 7 25.16 -23.29 22.95
C VAL A 7 25.29 -21.94 23.64
N PHE A 8 25.31 -20.90 22.80
CA PHE A 8 25.58 -19.50 23.11
C PHE A 8 24.47 -18.79 23.91
N ASN A 9 24.96 -17.99 24.87
CA ASN A 9 24.33 -16.85 25.52
C ASN A 9 23.51 -15.98 24.56
N ILE A 10 22.28 -15.66 24.95
CA ILE A 10 21.55 -14.49 24.45
C ILE A 10 21.78 -13.38 25.48
N TYR A 11 22.72 -12.47 25.20
CA TYR A 11 22.80 -11.19 25.90
C TYR A 11 22.39 -10.07 24.94
N SER A 12 21.48 -9.26 25.46
CA SER A 12 20.97 -8.00 24.96
C SER A 12 22.04 -7.07 24.42
N ILE A 13 21.75 -6.40 23.30
CA ILE A 13 22.45 -5.17 22.91
C ILE A 13 21.39 -4.15 22.47
N GLU A 14 21.06 -3.24 23.38
CA GLU A 14 20.58 -1.90 23.04
C GLU A 14 21.66 -1.21 22.20
N SER A 15 21.29 -0.55 21.11
CA SER A 15 22.20 0.33 20.37
C SER A 15 21.53 1.67 20.10
N ASN A 16 22.06 2.69 20.77
CA ASN A 16 21.74 4.10 20.58
C ASN A 16 22.82 4.74 19.69
N GLN A 17 22.35 5.49 18.68
CA GLN A 17 22.94 6.67 18.03
C GLN A 17 24.18 6.62 17.12
N ASN A 18 23.89 6.97 15.85
CA ASN A 18 24.51 8.00 14.99
C ASN A 18 26.00 7.89 14.59
N GLN A 19 26.28 7.66 13.29
CA GLN A 19 26.59 8.73 12.32
C GLN A 19 26.96 8.18 10.92
N GLU A 20 26.30 8.73 9.91
CA GLU A 20 26.82 9.16 8.60
C GLU A 20 27.55 8.15 7.68
N ASN A 21 26.82 7.64 6.69
CA ASN A 21 27.04 7.89 5.25
C ASN A 21 26.44 6.75 4.42
N GLU A 22 25.34 7.04 3.73
CA GLU A 22 25.18 6.80 2.29
C GLU A 22 23.76 7.18 1.86
N ASN A 23 23.68 8.23 1.05
CA ASN A 23 22.48 8.69 0.38
C ASN A 23 21.99 7.64 -0.63
N PHE A 24 21.10 6.74 -0.21
CA PHE A 24 20.16 6.09 -1.12
C PHE A 24 18.77 6.03 -0.48
N ASN A 25 17.85 6.72 -1.14
CA ASN A 25 16.47 6.99 -0.78
C ASN A 25 15.71 5.68 -0.57
N SER A 26 15.59 5.21 0.67
CA SER A 26 14.80 4.02 0.96
C SER A 26 13.33 4.30 0.68
N GLU A 27 12.78 3.46 -0.20
CA GLU A 27 11.43 3.44 -0.70
C GLU A 27 10.42 3.17 0.42
N GLN A 28 10.18 4.15 1.30
CA GLN A 28 9.22 3.99 2.40
C GLN A 28 7.80 3.82 1.84
N ILE A 29 7.25 2.61 1.97
CA ILE A 29 5.85 2.32 1.70
C ILE A 29 5.00 3.11 2.69
N LYS A 30 4.04 3.90 2.17
CA LYS A 30 3.19 4.77 2.99
C LYS A 30 1.85 4.09 3.30
N GLN A 31 1.48 4.07 4.57
CA GLN A 31 0.13 3.63 4.98
C GLN A 31 -0.92 4.67 4.60
N VAL A 32 -2.07 4.20 4.10
CA VAL A 32 -3.22 5.05 3.77
C VAL A 32 -4.49 4.57 4.45
N ASN A 33 -5.41 5.50 4.67
CA ASN A 33 -6.76 5.18 5.10
C ASN A 33 -7.67 5.09 3.88
N ALA A 34 -8.70 4.24 3.96
CA ALA A 34 -9.67 4.09 2.90
C ALA A 34 -11.07 3.83 3.44
N SER A 35 -12.06 4.27 2.68
CA SER A 35 -13.47 3.95 2.89
C SER A 35 -13.88 2.80 1.96
N ILE A 36 -14.42 1.74 2.52
CA ILE A 36 -14.84 0.54 1.77
C ILE A 36 -16.36 0.56 1.57
N ASN A 37 -16.82 0.35 0.35
CA ASN A 37 -18.21 0.04 0.02
C ASN A 37 -18.29 -1.36 -0.61
N GLN A 38 -18.59 -2.35 0.21
CA GLN A 38 -18.70 -3.77 -0.19
C GLN A 38 -19.99 -4.09 -0.98
N ASP A 39 -20.99 -3.20 -0.89
CA ASP A 39 -22.30 -3.29 -1.54
C ASP A 39 -22.38 -2.47 -2.83
N PHE A 40 -21.25 -1.94 -3.31
CA PHE A 40 -21.22 -1.07 -4.49
C PHE A 40 -21.84 -1.71 -5.74
N SER A 41 -21.61 -3.01 -5.94
CA SER A 41 -22.24 -3.77 -7.02
C SER A 41 -22.14 -5.27 -6.74
N LYS A 42 -22.86 -6.08 -7.52
CA LYS A 42 -22.77 -7.55 -7.46
C LYS A 42 -21.37 -8.09 -7.75
N HIS A 43 -20.54 -7.39 -8.52
CA HIS A 43 -19.24 -7.90 -8.98
C HIS A 43 -18.03 -7.18 -8.41
N TYR A 44 -18.24 -5.97 -7.88
CA TYR A 44 -17.16 -5.13 -7.38
C TYR A 44 -17.44 -4.57 -6.00
N VAL A 45 -16.40 -4.59 -5.18
CA VAL A 45 -16.26 -3.73 -4.00
C VAL A 45 -15.55 -2.44 -4.42
N ARG A 46 -16.00 -1.30 -3.91
CA ARG A 46 -15.37 0.00 -4.16
C ARG A 46 -14.61 0.46 -2.94
N ILE A 47 -13.30 0.60 -3.03
CA ILE A 47 -12.46 1.19 -2.00
C ILE A 47 -12.02 2.60 -2.43
N ILE A 48 -12.28 3.61 -1.61
CA ILE A 48 -11.88 4.99 -1.86
C ILE A 48 -10.71 5.29 -0.94
N ILE A 49 -9.53 5.45 -1.53
CA ILE A 49 -8.27 5.67 -0.83
C ILE A 49 -7.92 7.15 -0.93
N LYS A 50 -7.85 7.83 0.21
CA LYS A 50 -7.41 9.23 0.26
C LYS A 50 -5.89 9.27 0.33
N ILE A 51 -5.26 9.88 -0.66
CA ILE A 51 -3.80 9.92 -0.74
C ILE A 51 -3.28 11.19 -0.08
N PRO A 52 -2.51 11.10 1.02
CA PRO A 52 -1.79 12.23 1.56
C PRO A 52 -0.85 12.76 0.48
N GLN A 53 -0.89 14.07 0.21
CA GLN A 53 -0.03 14.77 -0.76
C GLN A 53 -0.49 14.73 -2.24
N MET A 54 -1.58 14.05 -2.60
CA MET A 54 -2.31 14.37 -3.85
C MET A 54 -3.03 15.69 -3.62
N ARG A 55 -2.38 16.82 -3.94
CA ARG A 55 -3.01 18.14 -3.94
C ARG A 55 -3.53 18.43 -5.35
N THR A 56 -4.82 18.73 -5.44
CA THR A 56 -5.38 19.55 -6.53
C THR A 56 -4.57 20.83 -6.64
N LYS A 57 -3.98 21.13 -7.80
CA LYS A 57 -3.49 22.49 -8.07
C LYS A 57 -4.30 23.16 -9.15
N PHE A 58 -5.02 24.19 -8.72
CA PHE A 58 -5.08 25.42 -9.48
C PHE A 58 -3.95 26.33 -8.97
N ASN A 59 -2.70 26.04 -9.34
CA ASN A 59 -1.59 26.98 -9.13
C ASN A 59 -0.48 26.73 -10.16
N TRP A 60 -0.46 27.60 -11.17
CA TRP A 60 0.40 27.70 -12.35
C TRP A 60 1.93 27.66 -12.15
N ARG A 61 2.44 27.59 -10.90
CA ARG A 61 3.88 27.76 -10.60
C ARG A 61 4.54 26.63 -9.84
N THR A 62 3.82 25.61 -9.39
CA THR A 62 4.45 24.53 -8.63
C THR A 62 3.89 23.20 -9.11
N PHE A 63 4.78 22.26 -9.44
CA PHE A 63 4.48 20.89 -9.84
C PHE A 63 3.26 20.32 -9.10
N SER A 64 2.18 20.01 -9.83
CA SER A 64 1.16 19.11 -9.34
C SER A 64 1.78 17.70 -9.37
N ARG A 65 1.66 16.96 -8.26
CA ARG A 65 1.96 15.53 -8.25
C ARG A 65 0.67 14.78 -8.61
N ASP A 66 0.12 15.10 -9.78
CA ASP A 66 -1.05 14.37 -10.26
C ASP A 66 -0.63 12.91 -10.48
N ALA A 67 -1.39 11.97 -9.93
CA ALA A 67 -1.21 10.56 -10.24
C ALA A 67 -1.62 10.35 -11.70
N LYS A 68 -0.63 10.22 -12.59
CA LYS A 68 -0.83 9.98 -14.03
C LYS A 68 -1.03 8.50 -14.33
N SER A 69 -0.60 7.65 -13.42
CA SER A 69 -0.76 6.20 -13.49
C SER A 69 -0.76 5.64 -12.08
N GLY A 70 -1.27 4.43 -11.95
CA GLY A 70 -0.96 3.60 -10.81
C GLY A 70 -1.31 2.16 -11.08
N LEU A 71 -0.77 1.31 -10.24
CA LEU A 71 -0.71 -0.12 -10.43
C LEU A 71 -0.92 -0.79 -9.08
N ILE A 72 -1.78 -1.81 -9.05
CA ILE A 72 -1.89 -2.71 -7.91
C ILE A 72 -0.71 -3.68 -8.02
N THR A 73 0.17 -3.71 -7.03
CA THR A 73 1.32 -4.61 -7.00
C THR A 73 1.01 -5.88 -6.24
N GLN A 74 0.18 -5.77 -5.21
CA GLN A 74 -0.23 -6.90 -4.39
C GLN A 74 -1.64 -6.68 -3.85
N ALA A 75 -2.41 -7.75 -3.78
CA ALA A 75 -3.68 -7.76 -3.06
C ALA A 75 -3.96 -9.18 -2.56
N THR A 76 -4.11 -9.31 -1.25
CA THR A 76 -4.32 -10.58 -0.56
C THR A 76 -5.59 -10.52 0.26
N TYR A 77 -6.27 -11.66 0.37
CA TYR A 77 -7.38 -11.87 1.27
C TYR A 77 -7.00 -12.96 2.27
N HIS A 78 -7.07 -12.66 3.56
CA HIS A 78 -6.73 -13.58 4.64
C HIS A 78 -7.67 -13.37 5.82
N GLU A 79 -8.32 -14.44 6.31
CA GLU A 79 -9.14 -14.41 7.53
C GLU A 79 -10.09 -13.21 7.63
N THR A 80 -10.83 -12.90 6.56
CA THR A 80 -11.75 -11.75 6.45
C THR A 80 -11.08 -10.38 6.37
N GLN A 81 -9.78 -10.29 6.17
CA GLN A 81 -9.07 -9.03 5.91
C GLN A 81 -8.55 -9.00 4.49
N VAL A 82 -8.53 -7.79 3.91
CA VAL A 82 -7.84 -7.52 2.65
C VAL A 82 -6.63 -6.63 2.93
N HIS A 83 -5.48 -7.04 2.40
CA HIS A 83 -4.28 -6.23 2.37
C HIS A 83 -3.91 -5.92 0.92
N PHE A 84 -3.44 -4.72 0.67
CA PHE A 84 -3.03 -4.32 -0.66
C PHE A 84 -1.87 -3.35 -0.68
N GLU A 85 -1.11 -3.46 -1.76
CA GLU A 85 -0.05 -2.55 -2.13
C GLU A 85 -0.30 -2.01 -3.52
N PHE A 86 -0.02 -0.73 -3.71
CA PHE A 86 -0.14 -0.08 -4.99
C PHE A 86 0.90 1.03 -5.16
N ILE A 87 1.28 1.26 -6.41
CA ILE A 87 2.23 2.29 -6.79
C ILE A 87 1.47 3.36 -7.58
N LEU A 88 1.69 4.62 -7.25
CA LEU A 88 1.31 5.75 -8.10
C LEU A 88 2.54 6.23 -8.88
N ASN A 89 2.34 6.62 -10.14
CA ASN A 89 3.38 7.17 -11.01
C ASN A 89 4.60 6.25 -11.18
N GLN A 90 4.37 4.94 -11.32
CA GLN A 90 5.44 3.95 -11.52
C GLN A 90 6.43 4.39 -12.63
N GLY A 91 7.72 4.28 -12.35
CA GLY A 91 8.81 4.62 -13.26
C GLY A 91 9.04 6.12 -13.46
N LYS A 92 8.39 6.99 -12.66
CA LYS A 92 8.55 8.45 -12.74
C LYS A 92 9.25 8.99 -11.50
N PRO A 93 9.84 10.20 -11.55
CA PRO A 93 10.43 10.86 -10.38
C PRO A 93 9.44 11.11 -9.23
N THR A 94 8.13 11.00 -9.50
CA THR A 94 7.04 11.15 -8.54
C THR A 94 6.43 9.81 -8.13
N GLU A 95 7.16 8.70 -8.30
CA GLU A 95 6.72 7.37 -7.86
C GLU A 95 6.46 7.36 -6.35
N LEU A 96 5.33 6.79 -5.95
CA LEU A 96 4.92 6.68 -4.55
C LEU A 96 4.31 5.30 -4.32
N LYS A 97 4.85 4.56 -3.35
CA LYS A 97 4.37 3.24 -2.94
C LYS A 97 3.47 3.38 -1.72
N TYR A 98 2.34 2.70 -1.73
CA TYR A 98 1.33 2.77 -0.69
C TYR A 98 0.84 1.39 -0.30
N GLU A 99 0.48 1.24 0.97
CA GLU A 99 -0.16 0.04 1.50
C GLU A 99 -1.44 0.37 2.27
N TYR A 100 -2.34 -0.61 2.31
CA TYR A 100 -3.54 -0.58 3.13
C TYR A 100 -3.87 -1.98 3.62
N SER A 101 -4.39 -2.03 4.84
CA SER A 101 -5.08 -3.21 5.37
C SER A 101 -6.47 -2.81 5.85
N SER A 102 -7.48 -3.62 5.52
CA SER A 102 -8.85 -3.39 5.98
C SER A 102 -8.92 -3.51 7.50
N ARG A 103 -9.52 -2.50 8.14
CA ARG A 103 -9.80 -2.54 9.58
C ARG A 103 -11.09 -3.30 9.91
N GLU A 104 -12.00 -3.37 8.95
CA GLU A 104 -13.30 -4.03 9.08
C GLU A 104 -13.29 -5.36 8.32
N PRO A 105 -14.08 -6.35 8.76
CA PRO A 105 -14.23 -7.62 8.05
C PRO A 105 -14.73 -7.43 6.61
N PHE A 106 -14.02 -8.08 5.69
CA PHE A 106 -14.31 -8.17 4.28
C PHE A 106 -15.11 -9.45 4.02
N ARG A 107 -16.24 -9.33 3.31
CA ARG A 107 -17.28 -10.37 3.23
C ARG A 107 -16.87 -11.62 2.46
N GLY A 108 -15.85 -11.54 1.62
CA GLY A 108 -15.45 -12.68 0.81
C GLY A 108 -14.16 -12.48 0.03
N PRO A 109 -13.65 -13.57 -0.57
CA PRO A 109 -12.43 -13.53 -1.35
C PRO A 109 -12.56 -12.63 -2.59
N ILE A 110 -11.40 -12.16 -3.05
CA ILE A 110 -11.26 -11.19 -4.14
C ILE A 110 -10.35 -11.71 -5.26
N GLU A 111 -10.52 -11.18 -6.46
CA GLU A 111 -9.69 -11.47 -7.63
C GLU A 111 -8.94 -10.21 -8.07
N TYR A 112 -7.70 -10.05 -7.60
CA TYR A 112 -6.93 -8.84 -7.88
C TYR A 112 -6.60 -8.66 -9.37
N ASN A 113 -6.38 -9.76 -10.11
CA ASN A 113 -6.09 -9.72 -11.55
C ASN A 113 -7.22 -9.11 -12.40
N LYS A 114 -8.46 -9.13 -11.90
CA LYS A 114 -9.63 -8.51 -12.55
C LYS A 114 -10.01 -7.17 -11.91
N SER A 115 -9.23 -6.74 -10.93
CA SER A 115 -9.43 -5.48 -10.20
C SER A 115 -8.67 -4.36 -10.89
N TYR A 116 -9.15 -3.13 -10.78
CA TYR A 116 -8.53 -1.98 -11.46
C TYR A 116 -8.69 -0.70 -10.65
N LEU A 117 -7.77 0.23 -10.87
CA LEU A 117 -7.74 1.53 -10.21
C LEU A 117 -8.29 2.61 -11.14
N LYS A 118 -8.98 3.59 -10.55
CA LYS A 118 -9.37 4.83 -11.19
C LYS A 118 -8.89 6.00 -10.36
N TYR A 119 -8.15 6.90 -10.99
CA TYR A 119 -7.62 8.09 -10.35
C TYR A 119 -8.61 9.24 -10.42
N LYS A 120 -8.68 9.99 -9.33
CA LYS A 120 -9.36 11.27 -9.19
C LYS A 120 -8.43 12.22 -8.45
N ASP A 121 -8.75 13.50 -8.45
CA ASP A 121 -7.80 14.55 -8.09
C ASP A 121 -7.22 14.38 -6.67
N GLU A 122 -8.01 13.90 -5.71
CA GLU A 122 -7.58 13.73 -4.30
C GLU A 122 -7.61 12.28 -3.80
N TYR A 123 -8.10 11.36 -4.63
CA TYR A 123 -8.35 9.99 -4.21
C TYR A 123 -8.12 9.01 -5.35
N VAL A 124 -7.72 7.81 -4.96
CA VAL A 124 -7.70 6.65 -5.84
C VAL A 124 -8.90 5.79 -5.48
N ILE A 125 -9.72 5.50 -6.48
CA ILE A 125 -10.80 4.54 -6.35
C ILE A 125 -10.27 3.20 -6.83
N TRP A 126 -10.34 2.19 -5.99
CA TRP A 126 -10.08 0.82 -6.35
C TRP A 126 -11.40 0.06 -6.52
N PHE A 127 -11.56 -0.55 -7.69
CA PHE A 127 -12.63 -1.48 -7.98
C PHE A 127 -12.08 -2.90 -7.84
N ILE A 128 -12.41 -3.55 -6.72
CA ILE A 128 -11.97 -4.91 -6.42
C ILE A 128 -12.99 -5.88 -6.95
N HIS A 129 -12.58 -6.78 -7.85
CA HIS A 129 -13.45 -7.83 -8.34
C HIS A 129 -13.66 -8.89 -7.25
N LYS A 130 -14.93 -9.22 -7.02
CA LYS A 130 -15.37 -10.26 -6.09
C LYS A 130 -15.13 -11.64 -6.74
N SER A 131 -14.56 -12.61 -6.02
CA SER A 131 -14.41 -13.97 -6.58
C SER A 131 -15.75 -14.64 -6.89
N GLN A 132 -16.80 -14.28 -6.14
CA GLN A 132 -18.17 -14.68 -6.39
C GLN A 132 -19.10 -13.48 -6.15
N PRO A 133 -20.23 -13.36 -6.86
CA PRO A 133 -21.19 -12.29 -6.57
C PRO A 133 -21.81 -12.40 -5.18
N TRP A 134 -21.96 -11.27 -4.51
CA TRP A 134 -22.78 -11.11 -3.30
C TRP A 134 -23.41 -9.72 -3.27
#